data_AF-A0A5C2HC89-F1
#
_entry.id   AF-A0A5C2HC89-F1
#
_cell.length_a   1.000
_cell.length_b   1.000
_cell.length_c   1.000
_cell.angle_alpha   90.00
_cell.angle_beta   90.00
_cell.angle_gamma   90.00
#
_symmetry.space_group_name_H-M   'P 1'
#
loop_
_entity.id
_entity.type
_entity.pdbx_description
1 polymer ?
#
loop_
_entity_poly.entity_id
_entity_poly.type
_entity_poly.pdbx_seq_one_letter_code
_entity_poly.pdbx_strand_id
1 'polypeptide(L)'
;MILGACPYCDDGQIEVRKKEVRGKKVELYACSNASWISEDGEFFELTSSSKCGFRIWQNALSRYGHYLKHSEIRSLLNNEDVELKFKSQKRFGQKERKDYYKKVVLHEEYGVQIIFDDDFS
;
A
#
# COMPACT_ATOMS: atom_id res chain seq x y z
N MET A 1 -11.03 -3.67 11.54
CA MET A 1 -10.65 -2.32 12.05
C MET A 1 -10.75 -1.36 10.89
N ILE A 2 -11.32 -0.18 11.11
CA ILE A 2 -11.38 0.89 10.11
C ILE A 2 -10.21 1.86 10.34
N LEU A 3 -9.54 2.28 9.25
CA LEU A 3 -8.39 3.19 9.29
C LEU A 3 -8.74 4.60 8.82
N GLY A 4 -9.72 4.79 7.93
CA GLY A 4 -10.09 6.10 7.41
C GLY A 4 -11.06 5.98 6.24
N ALA A 5 -11.38 7.11 5.60
CA ALA A 5 -12.21 7.14 4.41
C ALA A 5 -11.47 6.53 3.19
N CYS A 6 -12.23 5.92 2.28
CA CYS A 6 -11.76 5.51 0.97
C CYS A 6 -11.42 6.76 0.14
N PRO A 7 -10.20 6.90 -0.39
CA PRO A 7 -9.81 8.10 -1.12
C PRO A 7 -10.40 8.17 -2.55
N TYR A 8 -10.88 7.05 -3.09
CA TYR A 8 -11.36 6.94 -4.48
C TYR A 8 -12.85 6.56 -4.57
N CYS A 9 -13.60 6.70 -3.48
CA CYS A 9 -15.02 6.40 -3.47
C CYS A 9 -15.77 7.13 -2.35
N ASP A 10 -16.95 7.67 -2.67
CA ASP A 10 -17.63 8.69 -1.85
C ASP A 10 -18.14 8.20 -0.48
N ASP A 11 -18.42 6.89 -0.34
CA ASP A 11 -19.02 6.30 0.86
C ASP A 11 -18.22 5.10 1.42
N GLY A 12 -17.03 4.83 0.88
CA GLY A 12 -16.22 3.70 1.32
C GLY A 12 -15.35 4.03 2.54
N GLN A 13 -15.01 2.99 3.30
CA GLN A 13 -14.04 3.07 4.40
C GLN A 13 -12.90 2.07 4.17
N ILE A 14 -11.69 2.41 4.60
CA ILE A 14 -10.54 1.50 4.54
C ILE A 14 -10.58 0.57 5.74
N GLU A 15 -10.74 -0.71 5.47
CA GLU A 15 -10.80 -1.78 6.44
C GLU A 15 -9.52 -2.63 6.41
N VAL A 16 -9.09 -3.09 7.58
CA VAL A 16 -8.00 -4.06 7.71
C VAL A 16 -8.55 -5.48 7.56
N ARG A 17 -8.13 -6.17 6.49
CA ARG A 17 -8.38 -7.60 6.27
C ARG A 17 -7.08 -8.37 6.43
N LYS A 18 -7.11 -9.52 7.11
CA LYS A 18 -5.95 -10.42 7.21
C LYS A 18 -5.95 -11.38 6.03
N LYS A 19 -4.81 -11.53 5.37
CA LYS A 19 -4.62 -12.41 4.22
C LYS A 19 -3.34 -13.22 4.37
N GLU A 20 -3.25 -14.30 3.61
CA GLU A 20 -2.04 -15.10 3.50
C GLU A 20 -1.61 -15.11 2.04
N VAL A 21 -0.40 -14.61 1.77
CA VAL A 21 0.15 -14.55 0.42
C VAL A 21 1.46 -15.31 0.43
N ARG A 22 1.55 -16.38 -0.37
CA ARG A 22 2.73 -17.27 -0.46
C ARG A 22 3.20 -17.76 0.93
N GLY A 23 2.25 -18.18 1.77
CA GLY A 23 2.53 -18.67 3.13
C GLY A 23 2.90 -17.59 4.15
N LYS A 24 2.85 -16.30 3.79
CA LYS A 24 3.10 -15.18 4.70
C LYS A 24 1.81 -14.46 5.05
N LYS A 25 1.55 -14.33 6.35
CA LYS A 25 0.46 -13.51 6.86
C LYS A 25 0.77 -12.04 6.61
N VAL A 26 -0.11 -11.37 5.88
CA VAL A 26 -0.03 -9.96 5.53
C VAL A 26 -1.40 -9.32 5.69
N GLU A 27 -1.41 -8.01 5.90
CA GLU A 27 -2.66 -7.25 5.91
C GLU A 27 -2.97 -6.66 4.54
N LEU A 28 -4.26 -6.59 4.24
CA LEU A 28 -4.84 -5.90 3.11
C LEU A 28 -5.70 -4.76 3.65
N TYR A 29 -5.33 -3.53 3.32
CA TYR A 29 -6.11 -2.34 3.61
C TYR A 29 -7.03 -2.10 2.41
N ALA A 30 -8.26 -2.57 2.50
CA ALA A 30 -9.21 -2.60 1.39
C ALA A 30 -10.36 -1.64 1.63
N CYS A 31 -10.83 -0.99 0.57
CA CYS A 31 -12.09 -0.28 0.63
C CYS A 31 -13.25 -1.25 0.95
N SER A 32 -14.18 -0.83 1.82
CA SER A 32 -15.41 -1.54 2.15
C SER A 32 -16.31 -1.81 0.93
N ASN A 33 -16.28 -0.92 -0.07
CA ASN A 33 -17.02 -1.04 -1.32
C ASN A 33 -16.30 -1.89 -2.38
N ALA A 34 -15.14 -2.45 -2.03
CA ALA A 34 -14.39 -3.32 -2.92
C ALA A 34 -14.70 -4.79 -2.64
N SER A 35 -15.18 -5.46 -3.68
CA SER A 35 -15.47 -6.89 -3.71
C SER A 35 -14.76 -7.55 -4.89
N TRP A 36 -14.01 -8.61 -4.60
CA TRP A 36 -13.21 -9.35 -5.58
C TRP A 36 -13.73 -10.79 -5.70
N ILE A 37 -13.69 -11.32 -6.92
CA ILE A 37 -14.09 -12.70 -7.25
C ILE A 37 -13.09 -13.70 -6.68
N SER A 38 -11.79 -13.38 -6.75
CA SER A 38 -10.72 -14.12 -6.07
C SER A 38 -9.97 -13.18 -5.13
N GLU A 39 -9.70 -13.68 -3.93
CA GLU A 39 -8.92 -12.98 -2.90
C GLU A 39 -7.59 -13.70 -2.62
N ASP A 40 -7.18 -14.62 -3.50
CA ASP A 40 -6.05 -15.55 -3.30
C ASP A 40 -4.68 -14.92 -3.60
N GLY A 41 -4.67 -13.65 -4.02
CA GLY A 41 -3.44 -12.88 -4.24
C GLY A 41 -2.80 -13.03 -5.62
N GLU A 42 -3.35 -13.88 -6.49
CA GLU A 42 -2.85 -14.07 -7.87
C GLU A 42 -3.64 -13.27 -8.91
N PHE A 43 -4.96 -13.17 -8.76
CA PHE A 43 -5.84 -12.38 -9.64
C PHE A 43 -6.89 -11.65 -8.80
N PHE A 44 -7.03 -10.34 -9.04
CA PHE A 44 -8.05 -9.50 -8.40
C PHE A 44 -9.07 -9.07 -9.46
N GLU A 45 -9.91 -10.00 -9.89
CA GLU A 45 -11.06 -9.61 -10.71
C GLU A 45 -12.12 -8.99 -9.82
N LEU A 46 -12.49 -7.74 -10.09
CA LEU A 46 -13.60 -7.09 -9.40
C LEU A 46 -14.90 -7.79 -9.78
N THR A 47 -15.79 -8.00 -8.81
CA THR A 47 -17.16 -8.42 -9.14
C THR A 47 -17.85 -7.31 -9.92
N SER A 48 -18.82 -7.66 -10.77
CA SER A 48 -19.63 -6.67 -11.50
C SER A 48 -20.40 -5.70 -10.60
N SER A 49 -20.54 -6.02 -9.31
CA SER A 49 -21.16 -5.20 -8.28
C SER A 49 -20.19 -4.25 -7.56
N SER A 50 -18.87 -4.38 -7.78
CA SER A 50 -17.87 -3.59 -7.07
C SER A 50 -17.89 -2.14 -7.55
N LYS A 51 -18.11 -1.20 -6.63
CA LYS A 51 -18.08 0.25 -6.94
C LYS A 51 -16.67 0.83 -6.84
N CYS A 52 -15.75 0.12 -6.19
CA CYS A 52 -14.37 0.54 -5.99
C CYS A 52 -13.45 -0.68 -6.05
N GLY A 53 -12.19 -0.50 -6.46
CA GLY A 53 -11.16 -1.56 -6.44
C GLY A 53 -9.96 -1.23 -5.57
N PHE A 54 -10.00 -0.08 -4.88
CA PHE A 54 -8.88 0.46 -4.15
C PHE A 54 -8.47 -0.42 -2.98
N ARG A 55 -7.17 -0.71 -2.92
CA ARG A 55 -6.56 -1.51 -1.87
C ARG A 55 -5.08 -1.18 -1.72
N ILE A 56 -4.56 -1.36 -0.52
CA ILE A 56 -3.13 -1.24 -0.22
C ILE A 56 -2.69 -2.52 0.48
N TRP A 57 -1.67 -3.17 -0.09
CA TRP A 57 -1.02 -4.31 0.56
C TRP A 57 -0.01 -3.83 1.60
N GLN A 58 -0.03 -4.43 2.79
CA GLN A 58 0.96 -4.12 3.83
C GLN A 58 2.40 -4.27 3.35
N ASN A 59 2.64 -5.26 2.49
CA ASN A 59 3.94 -5.56 1.91
C ASN A 59 4.19 -4.87 0.55
N ALA A 60 3.37 -3.89 0.14
CA ALA A 60 3.52 -3.19 -1.15
C ALA A 60 4.94 -2.64 -1.36
N LEU A 61 5.58 -2.14 -0.28
CA LEU A 61 6.93 -1.56 -0.32
C LEU A 61 8.03 -2.52 0.19
N SER A 62 7.72 -3.82 0.32
CA SER A 62 8.65 -4.82 0.88
C SER A 62 9.94 -4.98 0.08
N ARG A 63 9.92 -4.71 -1.22
CA ARG A 63 11.13 -4.64 -2.08
C ARG A 63 12.14 -3.60 -1.56
N TYR A 64 11.63 -2.51 -1.01
CA TYR A 64 12.41 -1.42 -0.40
C TYR A 64 12.71 -1.66 1.08
N GLY A 65 12.29 -2.80 1.63
CA GLY A 65 12.54 -3.19 3.01
C GLY A 65 11.56 -2.58 4.01
N HIS A 66 10.41 -2.08 3.55
CA HIS A 66 9.40 -1.45 4.41
C HIS A 66 8.06 -2.17 4.30
N TYR A 67 7.42 -2.42 5.45
CA TYR A 67 6.04 -2.89 5.55
C TYR A 67 5.22 -1.78 6.17
N LEU A 68 4.10 -1.44 5.53
CA LEU A 68 3.27 -0.33 5.94
C LEU A 68 2.62 -0.60 7.29
N LYS A 69 2.64 0.41 8.16
CA LYS A 69 1.99 0.37 9.47
C LYS A 69 0.62 1.04 9.39
N HIS A 70 -0.28 0.68 10.31
CA HIS A 70 -1.59 1.34 10.40
C HIS A 70 -1.50 2.86 10.52
N SER A 71 -0.52 3.38 11.28
CA SER A 71 -0.30 4.82 11.42
C SER A 71 0.07 5.50 10.09
N GLU A 72 0.90 4.86 9.29
CA GLU A 72 1.33 5.37 7.98
C GLU A 72 0.16 5.37 7.00
N ILE A 73 -0.67 4.32 7.01
CA ILE A 73 -1.90 4.28 6.22
C ILE A 73 -2.87 5.39 6.64
N ARG A 74 -3.08 5.61 7.95
CA ARG A 74 -3.93 6.72 8.43
C ARG A 74 -3.43 8.07 7.94
N SER A 75 -2.13 8.30 8.04
CA SER A 75 -1.50 9.55 7.60
C SER A 75 -1.71 9.76 6.09
N LEU A 76 -1.51 8.71 5.28
CA LEU A 76 -1.77 8.75 3.84
C LEU A 76 -3.25 9.07 3.52
N LEU A 77 -4.21 8.45 4.23
CA LEU A 77 -5.64 8.69 4.02
C LEU A 77 -6.08 10.09 4.46
N ASN A 78 -5.36 10.72 5.39
CA ASN A 78 -5.59 12.09 5.83
C ASN A 78 -4.90 13.14 4.93
N ASN A 79 -4.30 12.73 3.81
CA ASN A 79 -3.48 13.59 2.95
C ASN A 79 -2.30 14.26 3.68
N GLU A 80 -1.77 13.61 4.71
CA GLU A 80 -0.57 14.06 5.41
C GLU A 80 0.69 13.69 4.60
N ASP A 81 1.75 14.47 4.77
CA ASP A 81 3.04 14.16 4.16
C ASP A 81 3.70 12.97 4.86
N VAL A 82 3.79 11.85 4.16
CA VAL A 82 4.39 10.61 4.69
C VAL A 82 5.75 10.37 4.07
N GLU A 83 6.80 10.54 4.87
CA GLU A 83 8.17 10.18 4.51
C GLU A 83 8.57 8.86 5.20
N LEU A 84 8.98 7.86 4.42
CA LEU A 84 9.33 6.54 4.92
C LEU A 84 10.80 6.23 4.72
N LYS A 85 11.34 5.44 5.65
CA LYS A 85 12.70 4.92 5.61
C LYS A 85 12.76 3.66 4.74
N PHE A 86 13.61 3.69 3.72
CA PHE A 86 13.86 2.58 2.80
C PHE A 86 15.31 2.12 2.82
N LYS A 87 15.55 0.92 2.29
CA LYS A 87 16.89 0.34 2.15
C LYS A 87 17.28 0.24 0.68
N SER A 88 18.47 0.72 0.33
CA SER A 88 19.04 0.64 -1.02
C SER A 88 19.11 -0.81 -1.50
N GLN A 89 19.05 -1.08 -2.80
CA GLN A 89 19.31 -2.44 -3.29
C GLN A 89 20.73 -2.87 -2.92
N LYS A 90 20.90 -4.15 -2.56
CA LYS A 90 22.21 -4.71 -2.25
C LYS A 90 22.98 -4.90 -3.56
N ARG A 91 24.07 -4.15 -3.72
CA ARG A 91 24.98 -4.32 -4.87
C ARG A 91 26.01 -5.41 -4.58
N PHE A 92 26.54 -6.03 -5.62
CA PHE A 92 27.62 -7.02 -5.49
C PHE A 92 28.83 -6.38 -4.80
N GLY A 93 29.38 -7.05 -3.79
CA GLY A 93 30.49 -6.53 -2.95
C GLY A 93 30.08 -5.58 -1.81
N GLN A 94 28.80 -5.19 -1.72
CA GLN A 94 28.34 -4.31 -0.64
C GLN A 94 27.89 -5.11 0.59
N LYS A 95 28.55 -4.88 1.74
CA LYS A 95 28.23 -5.56 3.02
C LYS A 95 26.86 -5.16 3.56
N GLU A 96 26.53 -3.87 3.52
CA GLU A 96 25.30 -3.33 4.10
C GLU A 96 24.49 -2.49 3.12
N ARG A 97 23.16 -2.57 3.19
CA ARG A 97 22.23 -1.70 2.45
C ARG A 97 22.25 -0.32 3.11
N LYS A 98 22.27 0.75 2.32
CA LYS A 98 22.18 2.12 2.83
C LYS A 98 20.72 2.48 3.07
N ASP A 99 20.46 3.19 4.15
CA ASP A 99 19.14 3.74 4.41
C ASP A 99 18.95 5.06 3.63
N TYR A 100 17.73 5.32 3.17
CA TYR A 100 17.32 6.58 2.56
C TYR A 100 15.85 6.86 2.88
N TYR A 101 15.42 8.10 2.74
CA TYR A 101 14.06 8.54 3.03
C TYR A 101 13.43 9.10 1.76
N LYS A 102 12.17 8.73 1.51
CA LYS A 102 11.39 9.26 0.38
C LYS A 102 9.93 9.42 0.76
N LYS A 103 9.29 10.41 0.13
CA LYS A 103 7.85 10.66 0.23
C LYS A 103 7.07 9.52 -0.41
N VAL A 104 5.97 9.14 0.22
CA VAL A 104 5.00 8.16 -0.26
C VAL A 104 3.65 8.83 -0.38
N VAL A 105 2.96 8.56 -1.48
CA VAL A 105 1.61 9.05 -1.76
C VAL A 105 0.68 7.88 -2.07
N LEU A 106 -0.63 8.13 -2.00
CA LEU A 106 -1.63 7.18 -2.46
C LEU A 106 -1.59 7.07 -4.00
N HIS A 107 -1.89 5.87 -4.51
CA HIS A 107 -2.02 5.63 -5.94
C HIS A 107 -3.20 4.70 -6.18
N GLU A 108 -4.11 5.05 -7.08
CA GLU A 108 -5.38 4.34 -7.27
C GLU A 108 -5.18 2.84 -7.59
N GLU A 109 -4.28 2.52 -8.52
CA GLU A 109 -4.02 1.14 -8.94
C GLU A 109 -3.13 0.34 -7.96
N TYR A 110 -1.99 0.91 -7.56
CA TYR A 110 -0.98 0.22 -6.74
C TYR A 110 -1.16 0.37 -5.23
N GLY A 111 -2.15 1.15 -4.79
CA GLY A 111 -2.38 1.52 -3.41
C GLY A 111 -1.49 2.68 -2.95
N VAL A 112 -0.17 2.54 -3.15
CA VAL A 112 0.83 3.57 -2.81
C VAL A 112 1.92 3.68 -3.88
N GLN A 113 2.53 4.85 -3.96
CA GLN A 113 3.67 5.15 -4.82
C GLN A 113 4.76 5.87 -4.03
N ILE A 114 6.03 5.54 -4.32
CA ILE A 114 7.19 6.30 -3.80
C ILE A 114 7.53 7.37 -4.83
N ILE A 115 7.67 8.62 -4.39
CA ILE A 115 8.13 9.73 -5.23
C ILE A 115 9.67 9.70 -5.23
N PHE A 116 10.26 9.42 -6.39
CA PHE A 116 11.72 9.42 -6.55
C PHE A 116 12.25 10.75 -7.07
N ASP A 117 11.46 11.45 -7.87
CA ASP A 117 11.86 12.67 -8.56
C ASP A 117 11.53 13.90 -7.70
N ASP A 118 12.56 14.71 -7.43
CA ASP A 118 12.43 16.11 -6.98
C ASP A 118 12.49 17.07 -8.18
N ASP A 119 12.22 16.58 -9.40
CA ASP A 119 12.50 17.31 -10.64
C ASP A 119 11.22 17.70 -11.38
N PHE A 120 10.56 18.80 -10.95
CA PHE A 120 9.87 19.75 -11.84
C PHE A 120 9.70 21.08 -11.09
N SER A 121 10.77 21.90 -11.09
CA SER A 121 10.71 23.34 -10.83
C SER A 121 10.70 24.10 -12.14
#